data_AF-A0A838SKV9-F1
#
_entry.id   AF-A0A838SKV9-F1
#
_cell.length_a   1.000
_cell.length_b   1.000
_cell.length_c   1.000
_cell.angle_alpha   90.00
_cell.angle_beta   90.00
_cell.angle_gamma   90.00
#
_symmetry.space_group_name_H-M   'P 1'
#
loop_
_entity.id
_entity.type
_entity.pdbx_description
1 polymer ?
#
loop_
_entity_poly.entity_id
_entity_poly.type
_entity_poly.pdbx_seq_one_letter_code
_entity_poly.pdbx_strand_id
1 'polypeptide(L)'
;KVARLDAVTGLPVPGFSPPAFSARVDDLQVVGSRLIVGGGFRRVGRTLRPALASLNATTGALDPFIDLAFDEPRRTATTSAPLSVADLDVTPDKHTLVVLGNFNTVSGQPRHQLAVIDVSGPTATLEDWATPGYEPTCGTRFPSYVRGLDISPDGSYFVVSTTGGHFSGTLCDSAARWELAASGTAIKPTWINKTGGDTLWSAGITGPVVYLGGHQRWLNNPYAKDAAGPGAVYRPGVAAVDPRNGLPFTWNPTKTRGVATFDLYATPQGLWLASDGNQVRWKYHGKLALMPTAGGQVLPPDHTGTLPAEVYLPGSVGLSAVSFTGTSATADRTLNETGVDWQLVHGATMIDGTVYAAQADGTLQARSFDGSVFGAARVVDLNGLGEAGFANDLATMTGMFYDRAAGRLYYTVEGKRQLYYRYFTPQSQVLGAARFEAYRWNAGGVGWASVAGMFLTGGKLYYGSTDGQLRNVGFSAGKLVGRSALVSGSGVAKHSWNSRGMFLDSGV
;
A
#
# COMPACT_ATOMS: atom_id res chain seq x y z
N LYS A 1 -15.32 11.23 29.81
CA LYS A 1 -14.95 10.58 31.10
C LYS A 1 -13.97 9.46 30.77
N VAL A 2 -13.02 9.19 31.65
CA VAL A 2 -12.08 8.06 31.53
C VAL A 2 -12.26 7.19 32.77
N ALA A 3 -12.26 5.88 32.62
CA ALA A 3 -12.37 4.94 33.72
C ALA A 3 -11.43 3.76 33.47
N ARG A 4 -10.94 3.16 34.55
CA ARG A 4 -10.18 1.92 34.54
C ARG A 4 -11.03 0.84 35.19
N LEU A 5 -11.29 -0.23 34.46
CA LEU A 5 -12.10 -1.35 34.94
C LEU A 5 -11.23 -2.60 35.04
N ASP A 6 -11.50 -3.43 36.02
CA ASP A 6 -10.97 -4.79 36.08
C ASP A 6 -11.69 -5.66 35.03
N ALA A 7 -10.94 -6.30 34.14
CA ALA A 7 -11.51 -7.00 32.98
C ALA A 7 -12.24 -8.30 33.36
N VAL A 8 -11.99 -8.86 34.55
CA VAL A 8 -12.63 -10.10 35.02
C VAL A 8 -13.94 -9.81 35.74
N THR A 9 -13.95 -8.77 36.58
CA THR A 9 -15.09 -8.42 37.44
C THR A 9 -15.96 -7.30 36.88
N GLY A 10 -15.44 -6.51 35.95
CA GLY A 10 -16.10 -5.31 35.41
C GLY A 10 -16.16 -4.13 36.39
N LEU A 11 -15.58 -4.25 37.58
CA LEU A 11 -15.61 -3.22 38.60
C LEU A 11 -14.57 -2.13 38.33
N PRO A 12 -14.85 -0.85 38.68
CA PRO A 12 -13.84 0.20 38.64
C PRO A 12 -12.65 -0.12 39.54
N VAL A 13 -11.44 0.05 39.03
CA VAL A 13 -10.20 -0.13 39.80
C VAL A 13 -10.09 0.99 40.84
N PRO A 14 -10.03 0.69 42.16
CA PRO A 14 -9.88 1.71 43.19
C PRO A 14 -8.62 2.55 43.01
N GLY A 15 -8.70 3.85 43.31
CA GLY A 15 -7.56 4.77 43.23
C GLY A 15 -7.27 5.34 41.84
N PHE A 16 -7.95 4.87 40.78
CA PHE A 16 -7.91 5.53 39.48
C PHE A 16 -8.97 6.64 39.43
N SER A 17 -8.54 7.89 39.60
CA SER A 17 -9.42 9.06 39.71
C SER A 17 -8.96 10.18 38.77
N PRO A 18 -9.23 10.06 37.46
CA PRO A 18 -8.82 11.07 36.49
C PRO A 18 -9.59 12.37 36.67
N PRO A 19 -8.96 13.54 36.42
CA PRO A 19 -9.67 14.81 36.39
C PRO A 19 -10.78 14.84 35.33
N ALA A 20 -11.75 15.73 35.52
CA ALA A 20 -12.81 15.93 34.52
C ALA A 20 -12.24 16.53 33.22
N PHE A 21 -12.65 15.99 32.08
CA PHE A 21 -12.35 16.54 30.76
C PHE A 21 -13.47 17.51 30.35
N SER A 22 -13.11 18.65 29.74
CA SER A 22 -14.10 19.67 29.37
C SER A 22 -14.96 19.30 28.15
N ALA A 23 -14.62 18.22 27.44
CA ALA A 23 -15.38 17.71 26.30
C ALA A 23 -15.15 16.20 26.12
N ARG A 24 -15.59 15.65 24.99
CA ARG A 24 -15.43 14.24 24.64
C ARG A 24 -13.95 13.84 24.58
N VAL A 25 -13.69 12.65 25.10
CA VAL A 25 -12.47 11.87 24.83
C VAL A 25 -12.83 10.96 23.67
N ASP A 26 -12.02 11.01 22.62
CA ASP A 26 -12.27 10.26 21.40
C ASP A 26 -11.42 8.98 21.35
N ASP A 27 -10.17 9.03 21.83
CA ASP A 27 -9.28 7.86 21.80
C ASP A 27 -8.23 7.85 22.94
N LEU A 28 -7.66 6.67 23.23
CA LEU A 28 -6.80 6.36 24.37
C LEU A 28 -5.70 5.35 24.01
N GLN A 29 -4.44 5.62 24.38
CA GLN A 29 -3.33 4.67 24.23
C GLN A 29 -2.44 4.61 25.46
N VAL A 30 -1.87 3.43 25.75
CA VAL A 30 -0.93 3.24 26.86
C VAL A 30 0.52 3.27 26.36
N VAL A 31 1.33 4.12 27.01
CA VAL A 31 2.76 4.33 26.73
C VAL A 31 3.51 4.22 28.05
N GLY A 32 4.13 3.07 28.32
CA GLY A 32 4.77 2.79 29.60
C GLY A 32 3.80 2.94 30.78
N SER A 33 4.13 3.81 31.74
CA SER A 33 3.28 4.12 32.90
C SER A 33 2.23 5.21 32.64
N ARG A 34 2.02 5.60 31.38
CA ARG A 34 1.17 6.73 30.99
C ARG A 34 0.00 6.27 30.13
N LEU A 35 -1.14 6.93 30.34
CA LEU A 35 -2.30 6.86 29.47
C LEU A 35 -2.36 8.16 28.67
N ILE A 36 -2.17 8.07 27.37
CA ILE A 36 -2.31 9.18 26.42
C ILE A 36 -3.79 9.28 26.04
N VAL A 37 -4.32 10.50 26.07
CA VAL A 37 -5.75 10.77 25.89
C VAL A 37 -5.93 11.81 24.80
N GLY A 38 -6.60 11.42 23.72
CA GLY A 38 -7.02 12.30 22.62
C GLY A 38 -8.50 12.67 22.71
N GLY A 39 -8.86 13.88 22.31
CA GLY A 39 -10.26 14.25 22.16
C GLY A 39 -10.49 15.71 21.81
N GLY A 40 -11.74 16.18 21.95
CA GLY A 40 -12.14 17.57 21.71
C GLY A 40 -12.05 18.51 22.93
N PHE A 41 -11.39 18.09 24.00
CA PHE A 41 -11.32 18.86 25.26
C PHE A 41 -10.34 20.02 25.16
N ARG A 42 -10.58 21.08 25.95
CA ARG A 42 -9.66 22.23 26.13
C ARG A 42 -8.98 22.19 27.49
N ARG A 43 -9.63 21.57 28.49
CA ARG A 43 -9.12 21.47 29.86
C ARG A 43 -9.21 20.05 30.38
N VAL A 44 -8.22 19.69 31.20
CA VAL A 44 -8.19 18.49 32.04
C VAL A 44 -8.13 18.96 33.49
N GLY A 45 -9.23 18.81 34.21
CA GLY A 45 -9.47 19.51 35.48
C GLY A 45 -9.47 21.03 35.27
N ARG A 46 -8.59 21.73 35.99
CA ARG A 46 -8.42 23.19 35.86
C ARG A 46 -7.35 23.59 34.84
N THR A 47 -6.50 22.65 34.43
CA THR A 47 -5.35 22.91 33.56
C THR A 47 -5.77 23.03 32.09
N LEU A 48 -5.27 24.05 31.39
CA LEU A 48 -5.42 24.18 29.95
C LEU A 48 -4.51 23.14 29.27
N ARG A 49 -5.14 22.15 28.62
CA ARG A 49 -4.52 21.03 27.93
C ARG A 49 -5.42 20.67 26.76
N PRO A 50 -5.32 21.39 25.64
CA PRO A 50 -6.22 21.17 24.52
C PRO A 50 -5.84 19.92 23.73
N ALA A 51 -6.87 19.15 23.35
CA ALA A 51 -6.87 18.03 22.43
C ALA A 51 -6.08 16.77 22.82
N LEU A 52 -4.90 16.90 23.45
CA LEU A 52 -4.04 15.78 23.83
C LEU A 52 -3.52 15.98 25.26
N ALA A 53 -3.56 14.91 26.06
CA ALA A 53 -3.04 14.92 27.42
C ALA A 53 -2.43 13.56 27.80
N SER A 54 -1.51 13.57 28.76
CA SER A 54 -1.00 12.37 29.43
C SER A 54 -1.52 12.27 30.85
N LEU A 55 -1.97 11.10 31.26
CA LEU A 55 -2.33 10.77 32.63
C LEU A 55 -1.40 9.67 33.15
N ASN A 56 -1.22 9.57 34.46
CA ASN A 56 -0.66 8.39 35.09
C ASN A 56 -1.62 7.19 34.88
N ALA A 57 -1.15 6.09 34.29
CA ALA A 57 -2.00 4.94 33.95
C ALA A 57 -2.54 4.19 35.19
N THR A 58 -1.92 4.36 36.36
CA THR A 58 -2.34 3.72 37.61
C THR A 58 -3.33 4.57 38.39
N THR A 59 -3.08 5.87 38.53
CA THR A 59 -3.88 6.77 39.38
C THR A 59 -4.85 7.66 38.61
N GLY A 60 -4.67 7.81 37.30
CA GLY A 60 -5.43 8.74 36.45
C GLY A 60 -5.04 10.21 36.63
N ALA A 61 -4.10 10.54 37.52
CA ALA A 61 -3.66 11.91 37.72
C ALA A 61 -3.06 12.51 36.43
N LEU A 62 -3.34 13.78 36.16
CA LEU A 62 -2.73 14.50 35.02
C LEU A 62 -1.21 14.55 35.20
N ASP A 63 -0.48 14.12 34.19
CA ASP A 63 0.98 14.09 34.11
C ASP A 63 1.45 15.15 33.10
N PRO A 64 2.46 16.00 33.41
CA PRO A 64 2.98 17.02 32.49
C PRO A 64 3.75 16.49 31.26
N PHE A 65 3.93 15.16 31.11
CA PHE A 65 4.70 14.56 30.02
C PHE A 65 4.35 15.07 28.60
N ILE A 66 3.07 15.25 28.28
CA ILE A 66 2.59 15.90 27.05
C ILE A 66 2.08 17.31 27.37
N ASP A 67 2.71 18.32 26.75
CA ASP A 67 2.26 19.71 26.74
C ASP A 67 2.51 20.37 25.37
N LEU A 68 2.03 19.72 24.30
CA LEU A 68 2.12 20.23 22.92
C LEU A 68 0.91 21.14 22.60
N ALA A 69 1.17 22.30 21.99
CA ALA A 69 0.14 23.28 21.71
C ALA A 69 -0.56 23.02 20.36
N PHE A 70 -1.64 22.26 20.36
CA PHE A 70 -2.53 22.11 19.20
C PHE A 70 -3.35 23.38 18.99
N ASP A 71 -3.40 23.89 17.76
CA ASP A 71 -4.16 25.11 17.45
C ASP A 71 -4.68 25.13 16.00
N GLU A 72 -5.34 26.24 15.67
CA GLU A 72 -5.91 26.56 14.37
C GLU A 72 -6.85 25.45 13.86
N PRO A 73 -7.94 25.16 14.59
CA PRO A 73 -8.91 24.16 14.16
C PRO A 73 -9.43 24.51 12.76
N ARG A 74 -9.50 23.49 11.89
CA ARG A 74 -9.93 23.69 10.51
C ARG A 74 -11.40 24.02 10.47
N ARG A 75 -11.76 24.78 9.44
CA ARG A 75 -13.12 25.14 9.05
C ARG A 75 -13.22 25.14 7.54
N THR A 76 -14.41 24.90 7.03
CA THR A 76 -14.74 25.07 5.62
C THR A 76 -15.52 26.37 5.43
N ALA A 77 -15.94 26.66 4.20
CA ALA A 77 -16.82 27.80 3.92
C ALA A 77 -18.18 27.73 4.66
N THR A 78 -18.63 26.52 5.06
CA THR A 78 -19.98 26.32 5.63
C THR A 78 -20.01 25.61 6.97
N THR A 79 -18.90 25.04 7.42
CA THR A 79 -18.85 24.19 8.62
C THR A 79 -17.61 24.51 9.45
N SER A 80 -17.78 24.59 10.77
CA SER A 80 -16.67 24.64 11.72
C SER A 80 -16.78 23.46 12.68
N ALA A 81 -15.63 22.98 13.16
CA ALA A 81 -15.55 21.94 14.19
C ALA A 81 -14.52 22.37 15.24
N PRO A 82 -14.67 21.94 16.51
CA PRO A 82 -13.70 22.25 17.55
C PRO A 82 -12.34 21.60 17.25
N LEU A 83 -11.30 22.14 17.87
CA LEU A 83 -9.98 21.50 17.91
C LEU A 83 -10.11 20.11 18.55
N SER A 84 -9.53 19.09 17.94
CA SER A 84 -9.54 17.74 18.50
C SER A 84 -8.40 16.87 17.99
N VAL A 85 -8.01 15.89 18.80
CA VAL A 85 -7.36 14.65 18.35
C VAL A 85 -8.44 13.57 18.33
N ALA A 86 -8.77 13.07 17.14
CA ALA A 86 -9.87 12.15 16.92
C ALA A 86 -9.45 10.67 16.98
N ASP A 87 -8.18 10.39 16.68
CA ASP A 87 -7.62 9.05 16.64
C ASP A 87 -6.11 9.12 16.87
N LEU A 88 -5.53 8.14 17.55
CA LEU A 88 -4.11 8.08 17.83
C LEU A 88 -3.60 6.64 17.95
N ASP A 89 -2.36 6.42 17.54
CA ASP A 89 -1.73 5.12 17.70
C ASP A 89 -0.24 5.27 17.98
N VAL A 90 0.32 4.28 18.68
CA VAL A 90 1.71 4.29 19.11
C VAL A 90 2.43 3.03 18.61
N THR A 91 3.63 3.26 18.09
CA THR A 91 4.57 2.21 17.70
C THR A 91 4.75 1.12 18.77
N PRO A 92 5.04 -0.13 18.37
CA PRO A 92 5.21 -1.24 19.31
C PRO A 92 6.28 -1.01 20.38
N ASP A 93 7.37 -0.31 20.03
CA ASP A 93 8.45 0.07 20.94
C ASP A 93 8.09 1.24 21.88
N LYS A 94 6.92 1.84 21.68
CA LYS A 94 6.38 2.96 22.45
C LYS A 94 7.22 4.23 22.35
N HIS A 95 7.94 4.42 21.24
CA HIS A 95 8.77 5.60 21.01
C HIS A 95 8.11 6.67 20.15
N THR A 96 7.22 6.29 19.24
CA THR A 96 6.59 7.22 18.30
C THR A 96 5.07 7.11 18.37
N LEU A 97 4.41 8.24 18.61
CA LEU A 97 2.95 8.44 18.62
C LEU A 97 2.54 9.19 17.35
N VAL A 98 1.54 8.69 16.63
CA VAL A 98 0.89 9.40 15.52
C VAL A 98 -0.50 9.81 15.95
N VAL A 99 -0.89 11.05 15.68
CA VAL A 99 -2.22 11.59 16.01
C VAL A 99 -2.89 12.17 14.78
N LEU A 100 -4.21 11.93 14.67
CA LEU A 100 -5.07 12.51 13.65
C LEU A 100 -6.14 13.40 14.28
N GLY A 101 -6.58 14.45 13.59
CA GLY A 101 -7.65 15.27 14.12
C GLY A 101 -7.98 16.55 13.37
N ASN A 102 -8.59 17.50 14.08
CA ASN A 102 -8.97 18.80 13.55
C ASN A 102 -8.04 19.90 14.08
N PHE A 103 -6.90 20.06 13.44
CA PHE A 103 -5.90 21.09 13.76
C PHE A 103 -5.11 21.44 12.48
N ASN A 104 -4.48 22.62 12.45
CA ASN A 104 -3.52 22.99 11.41
C ASN A 104 -2.10 23.20 11.94
N THR A 105 -1.95 23.39 13.26
CA THR A 105 -0.63 23.57 13.87
C THR A 105 -0.48 22.77 15.15
N VAL A 106 0.76 22.37 15.43
CA VAL A 106 1.19 21.82 16.71
C VAL A 106 2.46 22.54 17.12
N SER A 107 2.48 23.15 18.30
CA SER A 107 3.59 23.96 18.82
C SER A 107 4.06 25.03 17.81
N GLY A 108 3.11 25.66 17.12
CA GLY A 108 3.35 26.69 16.10
C GLY A 108 3.84 26.18 14.74
N GLN A 109 4.07 24.87 14.57
CA GLN A 109 4.50 24.27 13.31
C GLN A 109 3.31 23.76 12.49
N PRO A 110 3.29 23.93 11.15
CA PRO A 110 2.23 23.40 10.30
C PRO A 110 2.14 21.87 10.40
N ARG A 111 0.97 21.39 10.81
CA ARG A 111 0.60 19.98 10.98
C ARG A 111 -0.86 19.85 10.58
N HIS A 112 -1.13 19.63 9.29
CA HIS A 112 -2.49 19.60 8.78
C HIS A 112 -3.16 18.27 9.12
N GLN A 113 -3.98 18.25 10.17
CA GLN A 113 -4.76 17.09 10.62
C GLN A 113 -3.96 15.86 11.09
N LEU A 114 -2.63 15.90 11.00
CA LEU A 114 -1.74 14.80 11.35
C LEU A 114 -0.46 15.35 11.97
N ALA A 115 -0.04 14.78 13.10
CA ALA A 115 1.27 15.01 13.69
C ALA A 115 1.91 13.70 14.15
N VAL A 116 3.24 13.63 14.09
CA VAL A 116 4.06 12.55 14.65
C VAL A 116 4.85 13.11 15.82
N ILE A 117 4.87 12.39 16.93
CA ILE A 117 5.37 12.84 18.22
C ILE A 117 6.31 11.77 18.78
N ASP A 118 7.52 12.19 19.16
CA ASP A 118 8.44 11.39 19.95
C ASP A 118 7.90 11.31 21.38
N VAL A 119 7.75 10.09 21.89
CA VAL A 119 7.34 9.76 23.25
C VAL A 119 8.34 8.84 23.96
N SER A 120 9.54 8.68 23.40
CA SER A 120 10.63 7.87 23.98
C SER A 120 11.34 8.57 25.15
N GLY A 121 11.36 9.90 25.14
CA GLY A 121 12.08 10.73 26.10
C GLY A 121 11.36 10.98 27.44
N PRO A 122 11.90 11.86 28.29
CA PRO A 122 11.26 12.27 29.54
C PRO A 122 10.07 13.23 29.34
N THR A 123 9.95 13.83 28.15
CA THR A 123 8.86 14.71 27.69
C THR A 123 8.55 14.41 26.24
N ALA A 124 7.30 14.57 25.81
CA ALA A 124 6.94 14.38 24.42
C ALA A 124 7.40 15.56 23.54
N THR A 125 7.96 15.28 22.37
CA THR A 125 8.45 16.30 21.43
C THR A 125 7.88 16.08 20.03
N LEU A 126 7.61 17.17 19.31
CA LEU A 126 7.09 17.10 17.94
C LEU A 126 8.21 16.68 16.99
N GLU A 127 7.97 15.64 16.18
CA GLU A 127 8.93 15.14 15.19
C GLU A 127 9.04 16.06 13.97
N ASP A 128 10.18 16.03 13.28
CA ASP A 128 10.36 16.60 11.94
C ASP A 128 9.72 15.69 10.89
N TRP A 129 8.40 15.55 10.98
CA TRP A 129 7.58 14.77 10.07
C TRP A 129 6.31 15.56 9.77
N ALA A 130 6.12 15.95 8.52
CA ALA A 130 4.88 16.54 8.05
C ALA A 130 4.60 16.25 6.58
N THR A 131 3.32 16.36 6.22
CA THR A 131 2.86 16.27 4.85
C THR A 131 1.86 17.38 4.53
N PRO A 132 1.95 18.02 3.35
CA PRO A 132 0.90 18.88 2.84
C PRO A 132 -0.28 18.08 2.26
N GLY A 133 -0.19 16.74 2.20
CA GLY A 133 -1.23 15.91 1.58
C GLY A 133 -2.61 16.05 2.21
N TYR A 134 -2.67 16.44 3.49
CA TYR A 134 -3.90 16.68 4.23
C TYR A 134 -4.27 18.16 4.36
N GLU A 135 -3.51 19.07 3.75
CA GLU A 135 -3.82 20.50 3.69
C GLU A 135 -5.09 20.80 2.88
N PRO A 136 -5.33 20.21 1.68
CA PRO A 136 -6.48 20.57 0.85
C PRO A 136 -7.82 20.38 1.55
N THR A 137 -8.81 21.19 1.17
CA THR A 137 -10.18 21.06 1.66
C THR A 137 -10.93 20.04 0.81
N CYS A 138 -11.57 19.08 1.49
CA CYS A 138 -12.51 18.15 0.87
C CYS A 138 -13.93 18.76 0.85
N GLY A 139 -14.97 17.93 0.79
CA GLY A 139 -16.36 18.36 0.86
C GLY A 139 -16.62 19.28 2.04
N THR A 140 -17.39 20.35 1.80
CA THR A 140 -17.58 21.47 2.75
C THR A 140 -18.22 21.08 4.08
N ARG A 141 -18.78 19.87 4.20
CA ARG A 141 -19.34 19.32 5.44
C ARG A 141 -18.29 18.74 6.39
N PHE A 142 -17.02 18.64 5.96
CA PHE A 142 -15.96 17.98 6.70
C PHE A 142 -14.78 18.93 6.96
N PRO A 143 -14.80 19.73 8.05
CA PRO A 143 -13.65 20.55 8.44
C PRO A 143 -12.36 19.74 8.63
N SER A 144 -12.49 18.57 9.25
CA SER A 144 -11.50 17.50 9.26
C SER A 144 -12.08 16.24 8.60
N TYR A 145 -11.27 15.58 7.78
CA TYR A 145 -11.67 14.44 6.96
C TYR A 145 -10.79 13.20 7.16
N VAL A 146 -9.74 13.29 7.97
CA VAL A 146 -9.03 12.10 8.49
C VAL A 146 -9.93 11.35 9.48
N ARG A 147 -9.89 10.02 9.46
CA ARG A 147 -10.83 9.18 10.24
C ARG A 147 -10.14 8.13 11.08
N GLY A 148 -9.49 7.17 10.44
CA GLY A 148 -8.84 6.05 11.10
C GLY A 148 -7.35 5.97 10.79
N LEU A 149 -6.58 5.56 11.78
CA LEU A 149 -5.14 5.36 11.81
C LEU A 149 -4.85 3.96 12.35
N ASP A 150 -3.82 3.32 11.83
CA ASP A 150 -3.18 2.20 12.52
C ASP A 150 -1.70 2.13 12.10
N ILE A 151 -0.82 1.83 13.05
CA ILE A 151 0.62 1.65 12.86
C ILE A 151 0.91 0.16 12.64
N SER A 152 1.84 -0.14 11.74
CA SER A 152 2.21 -1.51 11.45
C SER A 152 2.79 -2.21 12.68
N PRO A 153 2.59 -3.53 12.85
CA PRO A 153 3.15 -4.27 13.99
C PRO A 153 4.68 -4.27 14.09
N ASP A 154 5.40 -3.87 13.04
CA ASP A 154 6.86 -3.68 13.05
C ASP A 154 7.28 -2.21 13.27
N GLY A 155 6.32 -1.29 13.43
CA GLY A 155 6.56 0.13 13.66
C GLY A 155 7.15 0.90 12.48
N SER A 156 7.18 0.32 11.27
CA SER A 156 7.85 0.95 10.13
C SER A 156 6.97 1.93 9.34
N TYR A 157 5.65 1.74 9.36
CA TYR A 157 4.70 2.59 8.62
C TYR A 157 3.35 2.70 9.33
N PHE A 158 2.50 3.60 8.85
CA PHE A 158 1.11 3.68 9.26
C PHE A 158 0.19 3.92 8.06
N VAL A 159 -1.10 3.65 8.23
CA VAL A 159 -2.12 3.90 7.21
C VAL A 159 -3.18 4.84 7.77
N VAL A 160 -3.54 5.84 6.97
CA VAL A 160 -4.62 6.78 7.29
C VAL A 160 -5.77 6.59 6.31
N SER A 161 -6.97 6.47 6.85
CA SER A 161 -8.23 6.45 6.12
C SER A 161 -8.96 7.80 6.19
N THR A 162 -9.68 8.13 5.13
CA THR A 162 -10.36 9.42 5.01
C THR A 162 -11.79 9.35 4.49
N THR A 163 -12.54 10.40 4.81
CA THR A 163 -13.79 10.79 4.17
C THR A 163 -13.56 11.97 3.21
N GLY A 164 -14.64 12.61 2.76
CA GLY A 164 -14.57 13.96 2.20
C GLY A 164 -15.13 14.10 0.79
N GLY A 165 -15.54 13.05 0.10
CA GLY A 165 -15.99 13.10 -1.29
C GLY A 165 -14.85 12.94 -2.31
N HIS A 166 -15.20 12.71 -3.58
CA HIS A 166 -14.23 12.60 -4.67
C HIS A 166 -13.74 13.98 -5.12
N PHE A 167 -12.44 14.25 -4.90
CA PHE A 167 -11.74 15.43 -5.39
C PHE A 167 -10.37 15.03 -5.96
N SER A 168 -10.16 15.28 -7.25
CA SER A 168 -8.92 14.91 -7.94
C SER A 168 -7.69 15.57 -7.30
N GLY A 169 -6.58 14.84 -7.22
CA GLY A 169 -5.32 15.33 -6.66
C GLY A 169 -5.27 15.48 -5.13
N THR A 170 -6.35 15.14 -4.42
CA THR A 170 -6.43 15.24 -2.95
C THR A 170 -6.34 13.87 -2.27
N LEU A 171 -6.33 13.84 -0.94
CA LEU A 171 -6.50 12.62 -0.12
C LEU A 171 -7.93 12.40 0.39
N CYS A 172 -8.94 13.04 -0.22
CA CYS A 172 -10.34 12.80 0.12
C CYS A 172 -10.78 11.38 -0.30
N ASP A 173 -11.59 10.72 0.53
CA ASP A 173 -12.11 9.35 0.33
C ASP A 173 -11.04 8.35 -0.18
N SER A 174 -10.00 8.17 0.62
CA SER A 174 -8.90 7.25 0.34
C SER A 174 -8.28 6.65 1.59
N ALA A 175 -7.54 5.57 1.37
CA ALA A 175 -6.50 5.12 2.30
C ALA A 175 -5.13 5.51 1.75
N ALA A 176 -4.19 5.89 2.61
CA ALA A 176 -2.82 6.20 2.22
C ALA A 176 -1.82 5.66 3.25
N ARG A 177 -0.74 5.04 2.77
CA ARG A 177 0.39 4.56 3.59
C ARG A 177 1.49 5.61 3.68
N TRP A 178 2.10 5.69 4.85
CA TRP A 178 3.14 6.64 5.21
C TRP A 178 4.27 5.95 5.97
N GLU A 179 5.52 6.21 5.61
CA GLU A 179 6.67 5.64 6.31
C GLU A 179 7.07 6.50 7.51
N LEU A 180 7.30 5.86 8.67
CA LEU A 180 7.69 6.54 9.91
C LEU A 180 9.15 6.98 9.88
N ALA A 181 10.02 6.27 9.16
CA ALA A 181 11.44 6.61 9.02
C ALA A 181 11.70 7.85 8.12
N ALA A 182 10.67 8.43 7.50
CA ALA A 182 10.83 9.64 6.70
C ALA A 182 10.98 10.88 7.59
N SER A 183 11.64 11.92 7.09
CA SER A 183 11.73 13.21 7.77
C SER A 183 11.53 14.39 6.81
N GLY A 184 11.18 15.53 7.36
CA GLY A 184 10.89 16.78 6.66
C GLY A 184 9.39 17.07 6.49
N THR A 185 9.11 18.15 5.76
CA THR A 185 7.78 18.78 5.76
C THR A 185 6.91 18.49 4.54
N ALA A 186 7.46 17.79 3.53
CA ALA A 186 6.81 17.52 2.25
C ALA A 186 6.66 16.03 1.96
N ILE A 187 6.54 15.20 3.01
CA ILE A 187 6.49 13.75 2.89
C ILE A 187 5.30 13.35 2.01
N LYS A 188 5.53 12.37 1.14
CA LYS A 188 4.54 11.83 0.20
C LYS A 188 4.16 10.41 0.64
N PRO A 189 2.91 9.99 0.42
CA PRO A 189 2.49 8.65 0.75
C PRO A 189 3.15 7.63 -0.18
N THR A 190 3.46 6.45 0.34
CA THR A 190 4.01 5.33 -0.43
C THR A 190 3.00 4.85 -1.48
N TRP A 191 1.72 4.83 -1.12
CA TRP A 191 0.61 4.58 -2.03
C TRP A 191 -0.66 5.29 -1.55
N ILE A 192 -1.58 5.51 -2.48
CA ILE A 192 -2.92 6.04 -2.23
C ILE A 192 -3.92 5.11 -2.92
N ASN A 193 -4.90 4.62 -2.17
CA ASN A 193 -6.01 3.85 -2.71
C ASN A 193 -7.31 4.66 -2.61
N LYS A 194 -7.89 4.99 -3.76
CA LYS A 194 -9.12 5.80 -3.91
C LYS A 194 -10.35 4.91 -3.98
N THR A 195 -11.43 5.33 -3.32
CA THR A 195 -12.71 4.59 -3.33
C THR A 195 -13.64 5.00 -4.48
N GLY A 196 -13.39 6.16 -5.09
CA GLY A 196 -14.31 6.78 -6.05
C GLY A 196 -15.37 7.67 -5.39
N GLY A 197 -15.14 8.15 -4.17
CA GLY A 197 -16.03 9.10 -3.49
C GLY A 197 -16.90 8.51 -2.37
N ASP A 198 -16.58 7.30 -1.93
CA ASP A 198 -17.19 6.73 -0.73
C ASP A 198 -16.20 6.76 0.46
N THR A 199 -16.72 6.99 1.65
CA THR A 199 -15.91 7.15 2.86
C THR A 199 -15.26 5.86 3.38
N LEU A 200 -14.01 5.99 3.81
CA LEU A 200 -13.34 5.07 4.74
C LEU A 200 -13.31 5.67 6.15
N TRP A 201 -13.40 4.80 7.15
CA TRP A 201 -13.49 5.16 8.57
C TRP A 201 -12.40 4.56 9.43
N SER A 202 -11.95 3.35 9.12
CA SER A 202 -11.01 2.59 9.94
C SER A 202 -9.92 1.96 9.08
N ALA A 203 -8.75 1.80 9.69
CA ALA A 203 -7.66 0.97 9.22
C ALA A 203 -7.29 -0.02 10.34
N GLY A 204 -6.78 -1.20 9.98
CA GLY A 204 -6.23 -2.15 10.94
C GLY A 204 -5.20 -3.06 10.26
N ILE A 205 -4.02 -3.23 10.84
CA ILE A 205 -2.83 -3.78 10.21
C ILE A 205 -2.36 -5.00 11.00
N THR A 206 -2.19 -6.11 10.30
CA THR A 206 -1.73 -7.38 10.90
C THR A 206 -0.27 -7.71 10.61
N GLY A 207 0.39 -6.88 9.80
CA GLY A 207 1.70 -7.15 9.19
C GLY A 207 1.53 -7.44 7.70
N PRO A 208 1.10 -8.66 7.31
CA PRO A 208 0.97 -9.02 5.89
C PRO A 208 -0.25 -8.40 5.20
N VAL A 209 -1.19 -7.82 5.96
CA VAL A 209 -2.44 -7.25 5.43
C VAL A 209 -2.77 -5.95 6.13
N VAL A 210 -3.20 -4.96 5.35
CA VAL A 210 -3.91 -3.76 5.82
C VAL A 210 -5.41 -3.96 5.55
N TYR A 211 -6.21 -3.98 6.60
CA TYR A 211 -7.66 -3.97 6.51
C TYR A 211 -8.18 -2.54 6.50
N LEU A 212 -9.19 -2.29 5.66
CA LEU A 212 -9.84 -1.00 5.50
C LEU A 212 -11.34 -1.17 5.70
N GLY A 213 -11.93 -0.29 6.50
CA GLY A 213 -13.34 -0.34 6.88
C GLY A 213 -14.06 0.95 6.59
N GLY A 214 -15.32 0.87 6.15
CA GLY A 214 -16.10 2.06 5.82
C GLY A 214 -17.42 1.77 5.12
N HIS A 215 -17.77 2.70 4.23
CA HIS A 215 -18.99 2.71 3.42
C HIS A 215 -18.72 2.39 1.94
N GLN A 216 -17.45 2.28 1.56
CA GLN A 216 -16.98 2.17 0.19
C GLN A 216 -17.62 1.04 -0.59
N ARG A 217 -17.95 1.29 -1.87
CA ARG A 217 -18.26 0.25 -2.85
C ARG A 217 -17.01 -0.31 -3.50
N TRP A 218 -16.05 0.55 -3.79
CA TRP A 218 -14.87 0.20 -4.56
C TRP A 218 -13.60 0.62 -3.84
N LEU A 219 -12.53 -0.04 -4.24
CA LEU A 219 -11.15 0.40 -4.08
C LEU A 219 -10.50 0.44 -5.47
N ASN A 220 -9.30 1.00 -5.56
CA ASN A 220 -8.56 1.19 -6.80
C ASN A 220 -9.34 1.99 -7.85
N ASN A 221 -10.13 2.98 -7.40
CA ASN A 221 -11.08 3.72 -8.22
C ASN A 221 -10.79 5.23 -8.25
N PRO A 222 -9.63 5.67 -8.79
CA PRO A 222 -9.28 7.09 -8.85
C PRO A 222 -10.04 7.87 -9.94
N TYR A 223 -10.57 7.18 -10.96
CA TYR A 223 -11.02 7.80 -12.22
C TYR A 223 -12.53 7.92 -12.39
N ALA A 224 -13.32 7.51 -11.40
CA ALA A 224 -14.76 7.73 -11.41
C ALA A 224 -15.24 8.20 -10.04
N LYS A 225 -16.37 8.90 -10.06
CA LYS A 225 -17.09 9.37 -8.88
C LYS A 225 -18.42 8.66 -8.80
N ASP A 226 -18.72 8.06 -7.65
CA ASP A 226 -19.98 7.35 -7.38
C ASP A 226 -20.31 6.21 -8.37
N ALA A 227 -19.32 5.78 -9.16
CA ALA A 227 -19.39 4.73 -10.16
C ALA A 227 -18.05 3.98 -10.21
N ALA A 228 -18.03 2.78 -10.79
CA ALA A 228 -16.80 2.06 -11.07
C ALA A 228 -16.09 2.70 -12.28
N GLY A 229 -14.86 3.16 -12.08
CA GLY A 229 -13.97 3.60 -13.17
C GLY A 229 -12.98 2.50 -13.58
N PRO A 230 -12.14 2.77 -14.59
CA PRO A 230 -11.08 1.84 -14.99
C PRO A 230 -10.16 1.46 -13.82
N GLY A 231 -10.01 0.16 -13.60
CA GLY A 231 -9.25 -0.45 -12.51
C GLY A 231 -10.05 -0.64 -11.21
N ALA A 232 -11.27 -0.11 -11.10
CA ALA A 232 -12.05 -0.19 -9.86
C ALA A 232 -12.40 -1.63 -9.49
N VAL A 233 -12.18 -1.98 -8.22
CA VAL A 233 -12.47 -3.31 -7.69
C VAL A 233 -13.51 -3.23 -6.59
N TYR A 234 -14.58 -4.00 -6.73
CA TYR A 234 -15.71 -3.98 -5.79
C TYR A 234 -15.33 -4.57 -4.40
N ARG A 235 -15.38 -3.75 -3.35
CA ARG A 235 -15.04 -4.08 -1.96
C ARG A 235 -15.99 -3.39 -0.98
N PRO A 236 -17.27 -3.81 -0.92
CA PRO A 236 -18.31 -3.12 -0.18
C PRO A 236 -18.08 -3.17 1.34
N GLY A 237 -17.81 -2.01 1.93
CA GLY A 237 -17.77 -1.74 3.37
C GLY A 237 -16.57 -2.28 4.14
N VAL A 238 -15.87 -3.30 3.63
CA VAL A 238 -14.64 -3.83 4.22
C VAL A 238 -13.74 -4.42 3.14
N ALA A 239 -12.43 -4.25 3.29
CA ALA A 239 -11.43 -4.77 2.36
C ALA A 239 -10.16 -5.19 3.09
N ALA A 240 -9.41 -6.10 2.45
CA ALA A 240 -8.03 -6.39 2.77
C ALA A 240 -7.17 -5.90 1.59
N VAL A 241 -6.13 -5.13 1.88
CA VAL A 241 -5.20 -4.60 0.87
C VAL A 241 -3.76 -4.97 1.19
N ASP A 242 -2.98 -5.10 0.14
CA ASP A 242 -1.55 -5.40 0.20
C ASP A 242 -0.77 -4.20 0.78
N PRO A 243 -0.02 -4.38 1.87
CA PRO A 243 0.74 -3.30 2.50
C PRO A 243 1.72 -2.59 1.55
N ARG A 244 2.21 -3.26 0.52
CA ARG A 244 3.27 -2.76 -0.39
C ARG A 244 2.73 -1.73 -1.38
N ASN A 245 1.48 -1.89 -1.81
CA ASN A 245 0.93 -1.14 -2.94
C ASN A 245 -0.53 -0.67 -2.75
N GLY A 246 -1.17 -1.09 -1.66
CA GLY A 246 -2.54 -0.73 -1.31
C GLY A 246 -3.61 -1.41 -2.16
N LEU A 247 -3.30 -2.34 -3.06
CA LEU A 247 -4.29 -3.01 -3.90
C LEU A 247 -5.04 -4.11 -3.15
N PRO A 248 -6.33 -4.33 -3.46
CA PRO A 248 -7.14 -5.30 -2.75
C PRO A 248 -6.74 -6.74 -3.03
N PHE A 249 -6.62 -7.56 -1.98
CA PHE A 249 -6.60 -9.01 -2.06
C PHE A 249 -7.97 -9.55 -2.48
N THR A 250 -8.03 -10.84 -2.84
CA THR A 250 -9.30 -11.53 -3.18
C THR A 250 -10.28 -11.60 -2.02
N TRP A 251 -9.80 -11.47 -0.77
CA TRP A 251 -10.64 -11.44 0.41
C TRP A 251 -11.66 -10.30 0.34
N ASN A 252 -12.94 -10.70 0.25
CA ASN A 252 -14.07 -9.80 0.10
C ASN A 252 -15.30 -10.43 0.76
N PRO A 253 -15.45 -10.36 2.10
CA PRO A 253 -16.59 -10.95 2.77
C PRO A 253 -17.88 -10.21 2.45
N THR A 254 -17.79 -8.98 1.92
CA THR A 254 -18.86 -7.99 1.81
C THR A 254 -19.54 -7.69 3.14
N LYS A 255 -20.21 -6.55 3.23
CA LYS A 255 -21.14 -6.27 4.32
C LYS A 255 -22.22 -5.30 3.90
N THR A 256 -23.31 -5.24 4.67
CA THR A 256 -24.24 -4.11 4.59
C THR A 256 -23.46 -2.82 4.85
N ARG A 257 -23.59 -1.86 3.93
CA ARG A 257 -22.76 -0.64 3.93
C ARG A 257 -23.01 0.25 5.15
N GLY A 258 -24.26 0.43 5.57
CA GLY A 258 -24.61 1.28 6.71
C GLY A 258 -24.01 2.69 6.56
N VAL A 259 -23.62 3.29 7.68
CA VAL A 259 -22.74 4.46 7.75
C VAL A 259 -21.28 4.04 7.60
N ALA A 260 -20.83 2.95 8.25
CA ALA A 260 -19.42 2.55 8.23
C ALA A 260 -19.11 1.16 8.83
N THR A 261 -17.89 0.66 8.59
CA THR A 261 -17.13 -0.08 9.61
C THR A 261 -16.32 0.95 10.41
N PHE A 262 -16.65 1.13 11.68
CA PHE A 262 -16.02 2.15 12.53
C PHE A 262 -14.72 1.69 13.14
N ASP A 263 -14.54 0.38 13.37
CA ASP A 263 -13.36 -0.15 14.02
C ASP A 263 -12.98 -1.53 13.47
N LEU A 264 -11.68 -1.79 13.46
CA LEU A 264 -11.03 -2.99 12.95
C LEU A 264 -9.98 -3.43 13.96
N TYR A 265 -10.29 -4.48 14.72
CA TYR A 265 -9.41 -4.93 15.80
C TYR A 265 -8.86 -6.32 15.52
N ALA A 266 -7.56 -6.41 15.26
CA ALA A 266 -6.88 -7.67 15.03
C ALA A 266 -6.50 -8.36 16.34
N THR A 267 -6.78 -9.66 16.43
CA THR A 267 -6.42 -10.52 17.55
C THR A 267 -5.87 -11.86 17.03
N PRO A 268 -5.23 -12.69 17.87
CA PRO A 268 -4.86 -14.05 17.47
C PRO A 268 -6.05 -14.90 16.97
N GLN A 269 -7.28 -14.60 17.41
CA GLN A 269 -8.49 -15.30 16.97
C GLN A 269 -8.92 -14.92 15.55
N GLY A 270 -8.55 -13.72 15.09
CA GLY A 270 -9.07 -13.14 13.86
C GLY A 270 -9.27 -11.63 13.96
N LEU A 271 -9.87 -11.10 12.90
CA LEU A 271 -10.20 -9.69 12.78
C LEU A 271 -11.64 -9.45 13.27
N TRP A 272 -11.79 -8.59 14.27
CA TRP A 272 -13.08 -8.07 14.69
C TRP A 272 -13.47 -6.85 13.86
N LEU A 273 -14.70 -6.84 13.37
CA LEU A 273 -15.31 -5.78 12.59
C LEU A 273 -16.43 -5.15 13.42
N ALA A 274 -16.30 -3.88 13.80
CA ALA A 274 -17.38 -3.12 14.41
C ALA A 274 -18.01 -2.19 13.36
N SER A 275 -19.31 -2.34 13.12
CA SER A 275 -20.05 -1.58 12.10
C SER A 275 -21.46 -1.28 12.57
N ASP A 276 -22.15 -0.33 11.94
CA ASP A 276 -23.60 -0.16 12.16
C ASP A 276 -24.45 -1.10 11.29
N GLY A 277 -23.81 -1.89 10.42
CA GLY A 277 -24.43 -2.91 9.59
C GLY A 277 -24.77 -4.18 10.38
N ASN A 278 -25.87 -4.82 10.01
CA ASN A 278 -26.29 -6.08 10.65
C ASN A 278 -25.72 -7.32 9.97
N GLN A 279 -25.22 -7.21 8.73
CA GLN A 279 -24.78 -8.36 7.95
C GLN A 279 -23.34 -8.24 7.47
N VAL A 280 -22.60 -9.34 7.59
CA VAL A 280 -21.28 -9.58 6.98
C VAL A 280 -21.35 -10.96 6.30
N ARG A 281 -20.84 -11.10 5.08
CA ARG A 281 -20.94 -12.34 4.29
C ARG A 281 -22.38 -12.88 4.21
N TRP A 282 -23.33 -11.96 4.03
CA TRP A 282 -24.77 -12.25 3.93
C TRP A 282 -25.39 -12.94 5.16
N LYS A 283 -24.69 -12.95 6.30
CA LYS A 283 -25.14 -13.51 7.57
C LYS A 283 -25.31 -12.41 8.60
N TYR A 284 -26.29 -12.58 9.50
CA TYR A 284 -26.49 -11.66 10.62
C TYR A 284 -25.36 -11.81 11.66
N HIS A 285 -24.73 -10.70 12.01
CA HIS A 285 -23.71 -10.61 13.06
C HIS A 285 -24.05 -9.57 14.14
N GLY A 286 -25.09 -8.75 13.94
CA GLY A 286 -25.53 -7.78 14.94
C GLY A 286 -24.46 -6.75 15.29
N LYS A 287 -23.94 -6.03 14.28
CA LYS A 287 -22.97 -4.91 14.39
C LYS A 287 -21.52 -5.30 14.74
N LEU A 288 -21.29 -6.48 15.31
CA LEU A 288 -19.94 -6.97 15.62
C LEU A 288 -19.70 -8.35 14.98
N ALA A 289 -18.71 -8.46 14.11
CA ALA A 289 -18.40 -9.71 13.43
C ALA A 289 -16.93 -10.12 13.63
N LEU A 290 -16.69 -11.39 13.96
CA LEU A 290 -15.35 -11.98 13.94
C LEU A 290 -15.10 -12.67 12.59
N MET A 291 -14.01 -12.29 11.93
CA MET A 291 -13.44 -12.97 10.78
C MET A 291 -12.27 -13.83 11.28
N PRO A 292 -12.48 -15.13 11.55
CA PRO A 292 -11.47 -15.96 12.19
C PRO A 292 -10.25 -16.16 11.30
N THR A 293 -9.07 -16.30 11.92
CA THR A 293 -7.83 -16.73 11.25
C THR A 293 -7.90 -18.18 10.78
N ALA A 294 -8.64 -19.03 11.52
CA ALA A 294 -8.86 -20.42 11.15
C ALA A 294 -9.56 -20.54 9.78
N GLY A 295 -8.98 -21.33 8.88
CA GLY A 295 -9.46 -21.47 7.50
C GLY A 295 -9.08 -20.30 6.59
N GLY A 296 -8.24 -19.37 7.06
CA GLY A 296 -7.64 -18.32 6.24
C GLY A 296 -6.68 -18.88 5.18
N GLN A 297 -6.38 -18.06 4.18
CA GLN A 297 -5.43 -18.40 3.13
C GLN A 297 -4.03 -17.87 3.49
N VAL A 298 -3.00 -18.66 3.20
CA VAL A 298 -1.62 -18.20 3.22
C VAL A 298 -1.41 -17.30 2.01
N LEU A 299 -0.85 -16.11 2.22
CA LEU A 299 -0.49 -15.24 1.12
C LEU A 299 0.67 -15.86 0.33
N PRO A 300 0.62 -15.83 -1.01
CA PRO A 300 1.73 -16.30 -1.83
C PRO A 300 2.99 -15.47 -1.54
N PRO A 301 4.18 -16.09 -1.58
CA PRO A 301 5.45 -15.43 -1.30
C PRO A 301 5.92 -14.50 -2.44
N ASP A 302 5.30 -14.57 -3.63
CA ASP A 302 5.65 -13.83 -4.83
C ASP A 302 7.12 -14.03 -5.25
N HIS A 303 7.60 -15.28 -5.29
CA HIS A 303 8.95 -15.61 -5.76
C HIS A 303 9.12 -15.27 -7.24
N THR A 304 10.17 -14.52 -7.55
CA THR A 304 10.57 -14.12 -8.90
C THR A 304 11.92 -14.73 -9.32
N GLY A 305 12.42 -15.71 -8.56
CA GLY A 305 13.68 -16.41 -8.85
C GLY A 305 14.93 -15.76 -8.26
N THR A 306 15.94 -16.59 -8.02
CA THR A 306 17.29 -16.20 -7.59
C THR A 306 18.33 -16.88 -8.46
N LEU A 307 19.41 -16.18 -8.80
CA LEU A 307 20.50 -16.76 -9.57
C LEU A 307 21.38 -17.69 -8.70
N PRO A 308 21.99 -18.75 -9.27
CA PRO A 308 21.87 -19.17 -10.67
C PRO A 308 20.50 -19.80 -11.00
N ALA A 309 19.96 -19.51 -12.18
CA ALA A 309 18.66 -20.02 -12.64
C ALA A 309 18.57 -20.06 -14.18
N GLU A 310 17.50 -20.66 -14.71
CA GLU A 310 17.18 -20.55 -16.14
C GLU A 310 16.56 -19.18 -16.45
N VAL A 311 17.04 -18.56 -17.52
CA VAL A 311 16.40 -17.42 -18.18
C VAL A 311 15.77 -17.92 -19.46
N TYR A 312 14.49 -17.64 -19.65
CA TYR A 312 13.75 -18.01 -20.83
C TYR A 312 13.73 -16.84 -21.82
N LEU A 313 14.05 -17.14 -23.08
CA LEU A 313 14.20 -16.20 -24.18
C LEU A 313 13.21 -16.56 -25.30
N PRO A 314 12.05 -15.90 -25.35
CA PRO A 314 11.14 -16.00 -26.50
C PRO A 314 11.84 -15.60 -27.82
N GLY A 315 11.70 -16.44 -28.84
CA GLY A 315 12.26 -16.21 -30.17
C GLY A 315 11.23 -16.45 -31.28
N SER A 316 11.66 -16.27 -32.53
CA SER A 316 10.80 -16.45 -33.71
C SER A 316 10.36 -17.90 -33.95
N VAL A 317 11.04 -18.87 -33.35
CA VAL A 317 10.86 -20.32 -33.55
C VAL A 317 10.48 -21.07 -32.26
N GLY A 318 10.21 -20.37 -31.15
CA GLY A 318 9.87 -20.99 -29.86
C GLY A 318 10.53 -20.30 -28.66
N LEU A 319 10.50 -20.96 -27.50
CA LEU A 319 11.18 -20.57 -26.28
C LEU A 319 12.56 -21.24 -26.18
N SER A 320 13.58 -20.47 -25.86
CA SER A 320 14.88 -21.00 -25.47
C SER A 320 15.12 -20.83 -23.98
N ALA A 321 15.78 -21.78 -23.34
CA ALA A 321 16.25 -21.70 -21.96
C ALA A 321 17.78 -21.51 -21.94
N VAL A 322 18.25 -20.63 -21.07
CA VAL A 322 19.67 -20.35 -20.85
C VAL A 322 19.96 -20.40 -19.35
N SER A 323 20.85 -21.27 -18.91
CA SER A 323 21.33 -21.24 -17.52
C SER A 323 22.22 -20.02 -17.32
N PHE A 324 21.90 -19.19 -16.32
CA PHE A 324 22.56 -17.92 -16.08
C PHE A 324 22.98 -17.78 -14.62
N THR A 325 24.23 -17.37 -14.40
CA THR A 325 24.82 -17.20 -13.05
C THR A 325 24.86 -15.76 -12.57
N GLY A 326 24.45 -14.81 -13.43
CA GLY A 326 24.63 -13.37 -13.21
C GLY A 326 25.89 -12.81 -13.87
N THR A 327 26.82 -13.67 -14.28
CA THR A 327 28.08 -13.30 -14.96
C THR A 327 28.41 -14.17 -16.17
N SER A 328 27.85 -15.38 -16.25
CA SER A 328 28.04 -16.32 -17.34
C SER A 328 26.72 -16.96 -17.75
N ALA A 329 26.62 -17.35 -19.02
CA ALA A 329 25.45 -17.99 -19.61
C ALA A 329 25.87 -19.25 -20.40
N THR A 330 25.03 -20.29 -20.40
CA THR A 330 25.21 -21.46 -21.27
C THR A 330 24.73 -21.19 -22.70
N ALA A 331 24.93 -22.16 -23.60
CA ALA A 331 24.29 -22.17 -24.90
C ALA A 331 22.74 -22.21 -24.78
N ASP A 332 22.04 -21.75 -25.82
CA ASP A 332 20.58 -21.76 -25.90
C ASP A 332 20.10 -23.20 -26.02
N ARG A 333 19.16 -23.58 -25.15
CA ARG A 333 18.45 -24.85 -25.24
C ARG A 333 17.02 -24.57 -25.68
N THR A 334 16.69 -24.83 -26.94
CA THR A 334 15.31 -24.75 -27.42
C THR A 334 14.43 -25.73 -26.65
N LEU A 335 13.31 -25.23 -26.15
CA LEU A 335 12.28 -26.04 -25.53
C LEU A 335 11.30 -26.49 -26.63
N ASN A 336 10.74 -27.68 -26.46
CA ASN A 336 9.69 -28.21 -27.33
C ASN A 336 8.33 -28.00 -26.66
N GLU A 337 8.07 -26.78 -26.20
CA GLU A 337 6.78 -26.38 -25.66
C GLU A 337 5.77 -26.16 -26.79
N THR A 338 4.49 -26.32 -26.47
CA THR A 338 3.40 -26.03 -27.40
C THR A 338 2.37 -25.14 -26.72
N GLY A 339 1.63 -24.36 -27.50
CA GLY A 339 0.48 -23.60 -27.00
C GLY A 339 0.76 -22.15 -26.59
N VAL A 340 1.97 -21.63 -26.81
CA VAL A 340 2.28 -20.20 -26.72
C VAL A 340 2.86 -19.72 -28.05
N ASP A 341 2.26 -18.70 -28.64
CA ASP A 341 2.85 -18.01 -29.80
C ASP A 341 3.75 -16.88 -29.29
N TRP A 342 5.04 -17.17 -29.21
CA TRP A 342 6.04 -16.25 -28.70
C TRP A 342 6.26 -15.01 -29.55
N GLN A 343 5.82 -15.01 -30.81
CA GLN A 343 5.88 -13.81 -31.67
C GLN A 343 4.90 -12.73 -31.20
N LEU A 344 3.83 -13.13 -30.51
CA LEU A 344 2.83 -12.21 -29.98
C LEU A 344 3.17 -11.72 -28.56
N VAL A 345 4.21 -12.26 -27.92
CA VAL A 345 4.60 -11.84 -26.56
C VAL A 345 5.51 -10.62 -26.61
N HIS A 346 5.16 -9.59 -25.84
CA HIS A 346 5.84 -8.30 -25.84
C HIS A 346 6.49 -7.94 -24.49
N GLY A 347 6.10 -8.64 -23.43
CA GLY A 347 6.75 -8.60 -22.12
C GLY A 347 6.29 -9.78 -21.29
N ALA A 348 7.14 -10.30 -20.41
CA ALA A 348 6.77 -11.39 -19.53
C ALA A 348 7.50 -11.27 -18.18
N THR A 349 6.89 -11.82 -17.12
CA THR A 349 7.55 -12.05 -15.83
C THR A 349 6.95 -13.31 -15.21
N MET A 350 7.77 -14.09 -14.53
CA MET A 350 7.31 -15.26 -13.77
C MET A 350 7.22 -14.93 -12.29
N ILE A 351 6.12 -15.34 -11.66
CA ILE A 351 5.86 -15.17 -10.23
C ILE A 351 5.22 -16.46 -9.73
N ASP A 352 5.84 -17.13 -8.75
CA ASP A 352 5.36 -18.38 -8.15
C ASP A 352 4.89 -19.42 -9.20
N GLY A 353 5.75 -19.75 -10.17
CA GLY A 353 5.44 -20.73 -11.21
C GLY A 353 4.48 -20.21 -12.29
N THR A 354 3.98 -18.97 -12.19
CA THR A 354 3.03 -18.39 -13.13
C THR A 354 3.70 -17.33 -14.00
N VAL A 355 3.71 -17.56 -15.31
CA VAL A 355 4.15 -16.59 -16.32
C VAL A 355 3.00 -15.65 -16.64
N TYR A 356 3.21 -14.37 -16.37
CA TYR A 356 2.36 -13.27 -16.81
C TYR A 356 2.97 -12.68 -18.07
N ALA A 357 2.26 -12.76 -19.20
CA ALA A 357 2.74 -12.34 -20.52
C ALA A 357 1.81 -11.31 -21.15
N ALA A 358 2.36 -10.15 -21.50
CA ALA A 358 1.69 -9.12 -22.30
C ALA A 358 1.68 -9.54 -23.77
N GLN A 359 0.51 -9.50 -24.39
CA GLN A 359 0.26 -9.98 -25.74
C GLN A 359 0.05 -8.82 -26.72
N ALA A 360 0.35 -9.05 -28.00
CA ALA A 360 0.16 -8.11 -29.10
C ALA A 360 -1.30 -7.68 -29.32
N ASP A 361 -2.27 -8.49 -28.86
CA ASP A 361 -3.70 -8.16 -28.87
C ASP A 361 -4.14 -7.23 -27.72
N GLY A 362 -3.19 -6.80 -26.87
CA GLY A 362 -3.44 -5.92 -25.74
C GLY A 362 -3.97 -6.64 -24.49
N THR A 363 -3.92 -7.97 -24.45
CA THR A 363 -4.25 -8.76 -23.26
C THR A 363 -3.03 -9.03 -22.38
N LEU A 364 -3.27 -9.29 -21.10
CA LEU A 364 -2.29 -9.88 -20.18
C LEU A 364 -2.74 -11.31 -19.88
N GLN A 365 -1.95 -12.30 -20.27
CA GLN A 365 -2.24 -13.71 -20.02
C GLN A 365 -1.43 -14.24 -18.85
N ALA A 366 -2.04 -15.06 -18.00
CA ALA A 366 -1.39 -15.82 -16.94
C ALA A 366 -1.45 -17.32 -17.26
N ARG A 367 -0.31 -18.01 -17.13
CA ARG A 367 -0.17 -19.46 -17.33
C ARG A 367 0.80 -20.04 -16.31
N SER A 368 0.48 -21.19 -15.72
CA SER A 368 1.50 -21.95 -14.98
C SER A 368 2.56 -22.46 -15.94
N PHE A 369 3.80 -22.59 -15.47
CA PHE A 369 4.92 -23.14 -16.21
C PHE A 369 5.87 -23.85 -15.24
N ASP A 370 6.20 -25.10 -15.53
CA ASP A 370 7.07 -25.94 -14.69
C ASP A 370 8.53 -26.03 -15.22
N GLY A 371 8.89 -25.14 -16.15
CA GLY A 371 10.16 -25.18 -16.88
C GLY A 371 10.11 -26.00 -18.17
N SER A 372 9.01 -26.72 -18.43
CA SER A 372 8.83 -27.54 -19.63
C SER A 372 7.46 -27.41 -20.30
N VAL A 373 6.38 -27.36 -19.52
CA VAL A 373 5.01 -27.39 -20.01
C VAL A 373 4.23 -26.20 -19.48
N PHE A 374 3.52 -25.52 -20.39
CA PHE A 374 2.58 -24.46 -20.03
C PHE A 374 1.20 -25.02 -19.70
N GLY A 375 0.62 -24.53 -18.62
CA GLY A 375 -0.78 -24.73 -18.31
C GLY A 375 -1.71 -23.96 -19.25
N ALA A 376 -3.02 -24.13 -19.03
CA ALA A 376 -4.04 -23.44 -19.80
C ALA A 376 -3.92 -21.90 -19.68
N ALA A 377 -4.17 -21.21 -20.78
CA ALA A 377 -4.19 -19.75 -20.83
C ALA A 377 -5.37 -19.19 -20.03
N ARG A 378 -5.10 -18.17 -19.20
CA ARG A 378 -6.15 -17.32 -18.64
C ARG A 378 -5.84 -15.85 -18.89
N VAL A 379 -6.83 -15.12 -19.39
CA VAL A 379 -6.74 -13.65 -19.48
C VAL A 379 -6.94 -13.05 -18.09
N VAL A 380 -6.02 -12.17 -17.68
CA VAL A 380 -6.13 -11.39 -16.45
C VAL A 380 -7.17 -10.31 -16.65
N ASP A 381 -8.13 -10.20 -15.73
CA ASP A 381 -9.15 -9.17 -15.78
C ASP A 381 -8.53 -7.79 -15.50
N LEU A 382 -8.46 -6.97 -16.54
CA LEU A 382 -7.92 -5.62 -16.47
C LEU A 382 -8.90 -4.62 -15.81
N ASN A 383 -10.11 -5.04 -15.43
CA ASN A 383 -11.12 -4.22 -14.76
C ASN A 383 -11.39 -2.90 -15.51
N GLY A 384 -11.50 -2.96 -16.84
CA GLY A 384 -11.70 -1.79 -17.72
C GLY A 384 -10.43 -0.98 -18.05
N LEU A 385 -9.25 -1.37 -17.55
CA LEU A 385 -7.99 -0.68 -17.89
C LEU A 385 -7.59 -0.84 -19.37
N GLY A 386 -8.02 -1.93 -20.02
CA GLY A 386 -7.75 -2.16 -21.44
C GLY A 386 -8.25 -1.00 -22.30
N GLU A 387 -9.54 -0.68 -22.18
CA GLU A 387 -10.20 0.44 -22.86
C GLU A 387 -9.64 1.81 -22.44
N ALA A 388 -9.14 1.93 -21.21
CA ALA A 388 -8.47 3.13 -20.72
C ALA A 388 -7.01 3.27 -21.21
N GLY A 389 -6.62 2.51 -22.23
CA GLY A 389 -5.34 2.62 -22.92
C GLY A 389 -4.25 1.66 -22.44
N PHE A 390 -4.46 0.86 -21.39
CA PHE A 390 -3.47 -0.12 -20.96
C PHE A 390 -3.32 -1.27 -21.96
N ALA A 391 -4.35 -1.57 -22.76
CA ALA A 391 -4.23 -2.54 -23.85
C ALA A 391 -3.18 -2.09 -24.88
N ASN A 392 -3.08 -0.79 -25.17
CA ASN A 392 -2.05 -0.26 -26.08
C ASN A 392 -0.65 -0.39 -25.47
N ASP A 393 -0.51 -0.12 -24.17
CA ASP A 393 0.76 -0.33 -23.46
C ASP A 393 1.17 -1.81 -23.57
N LEU A 394 0.27 -2.75 -23.26
CA LEU A 394 0.49 -4.21 -23.34
C LEU A 394 0.89 -4.66 -24.76
N ALA A 395 0.15 -4.22 -25.77
CA ALA A 395 0.38 -4.53 -27.18
C ALA A 395 1.68 -3.96 -27.75
N THR A 396 2.36 -3.06 -27.04
CA THR A 396 3.60 -2.43 -27.50
C THR A 396 4.70 -2.47 -26.44
N MET A 397 4.59 -3.35 -25.44
CA MET A 397 5.67 -3.53 -24.46
C MET A 397 6.94 -4.03 -25.13
N THR A 398 8.08 -3.71 -24.54
CA THR A 398 9.37 -4.27 -24.96
C THR A 398 10.10 -5.00 -23.85
N GLY A 399 9.63 -4.87 -22.61
CA GLY A 399 10.15 -5.55 -21.44
C GLY A 399 9.19 -5.42 -20.28
N MET A 400 9.23 -6.37 -19.35
CA MET A 400 8.39 -6.38 -18.15
C MET A 400 9.13 -7.09 -17.02
N PHE A 401 9.02 -6.59 -15.78
CA PHE A 401 9.49 -7.32 -14.59
C PHE A 401 8.64 -6.97 -13.38
N TYR A 402 8.63 -7.85 -12.38
CA TYR A 402 7.95 -7.61 -11.11
C TYR A 402 8.94 -7.32 -9.98
N ASP A 403 8.67 -6.25 -9.22
CA ASP A 403 9.33 -5.95 -7.96
C ASP A 403 8.44 -6.38 -6.80
N ARG A 404 8.74 -7.55 -6.23
CA ARG A 404 8.01 -8.11 -5.08
C ARG A 404 8.14 -7.29 -3.81
N ALA A 405 9.18 -6.47 -3.65
CA ALA A 405 9.35 -5.66 -2.44
C ALA A 405 8.38 -4.47 -2.43
N ALA A 406 8.16 -3.86 -3.59
CA ALA A 406 7.25 -2.72 -3.75
C ALA A 406 5.85 -3.11 -4.28
N GLY A 407 5.63 -4.35 -4.70
CA GLY A 407 4.38 -4.79 -5.30
C GLY A 407 4.07 -4.07 -6.62
N ARG A 408 5.07 -3.95 -7.50
CA ARG A 408 5.01 -3.14 -8.74
C ARG A 408 5.39 -3.97 -9.97
N LEU A 409 4.57 -3.86 -11.01
CA LEU A 409 4.86 -4.38 -12.34
C LEU A 409 5.45 -3.26 -13.18
N TYR A 410 6.74 -3.36 -13.48
CA TYR A 410 7.50 -2.41 -14.27
C TYR A 410 7.52 -2.83 -15.73
N TYR A 411 7.46 -1.86 -16.64
CA TYR A 411 7.45 -2.14 -18.08
C TYR A 411 7.99 -0.98 -18.91
N THR A 412 8.52 -1.30 -20.08
CA THR A 412 8.90 -0.36 -21.14
C THR A 412 7.94 -0.48 -22.31
N VAL A 413 7.75 0.62 -23.04
CA VAL A 413 6.85 0.71 -24.20
C VAL A 413 7.65 1.17 -25.42
N GLU A 414 7.37 0.58 -26.57
CA GLU A 414 8.05 0.86 -27.83
C GLU A 414 8.04 2.36 -28.18
N GLY A 415 9.20 2.88 -28.56
CA GLY A 415 9.40 4.30 -28.88
C GLY A 415 9.36 5.25 -27.67
N LYS A 416 9.13 4.76 -26.44
CA LYS A 416 9.16 5.58 -25.22
C LYS A 416 10.52 5.52 -24.54
N ARG A 417 10.88 6.59 -23.82
CA ARG A 417 12.16 6.74 -23.11
C ARG A 417 11.96 6.73 -21.59
N GLN A 418 10.92 6.03 -21.14
CA GLN A 418 10.49 5.96 -19.76
C GLN A 418 10.39 4.50 -19.33
N LEU A 419 10.70 4.27 -18.05
CA LEU A 419 10.26 3.07 -17.35
C LEU A 419 8.93 3.41 -16.67
N TYR A 420 7.88 2.68 -17.02
CA TYR A 420 6.57 2.80 -16.40
C TYR A 420 6.40 1.73 -15.32
N TYR A 421 5.46 1.97 -14.41
CA TYR A 421 4.93 0.90 -13.58
C TYR A 421 3.45 1.09 -13.28
N ARG A 422 2.82 -0.03 -12.93
CA ARG A 422 1.55 -0.09 -12.21
C ARG A 422 1.76 -0.89 -10.95
N TYR A 423 0.97 -0.62 -9.92
CA TYR A 423 0.88 -1.54 -8.80
C TYR A 423 0.32 -2.89 -9.28
N PHE A 424 0.77 -3.98 -8.68
CA PHE A 424 0.29 -5.32 -9.00
C PHE A 424 0.36 -6.24 -7.78
N THR A 425 -0.76 -6.90 -7.48
CA THR A 425 -0.86 -7.92 -6.42
C THR A 425 -1.16 -9.27 -7.05
N PRO A 426 -0.17 -10.17 -7.20
CA PRO A 426 -0.33 -11.46 -7.86
C PRO A 426 -1.44 -12.33 -7.26
N GLN A 427 -1.61 -12.30 -5.93
CA GLN A 427 -2.65 -13.04 -5.20
C GLN A 427 -4.06 -12.80 -5.74
N SER A 428 -4.38 -11.55 -6.09
CA SER A 428 -5.69 -11.15 -6.62
C SER A 428 -5.67 -10.84 -8.10
N GLN A 429 -4.48 -10.75 -8.68
CA GLN A 429 -4.21 -10.33 -10.05
C GLN A 429 -4.78 -8.96 -10.41
N VAL A 430 -4.97 -8.11 -9.40
CA VAL A 430 -5.41 -6.74 -9.60
C VAL A 430 -4.23 -5.88 -10.01
N LEU A 431 -4.40 -5.12 -11.10
CA LEU A 431 -3.49 -4.04 -11.49
C LEU A 431 -3.99 -2.70 -10.97
N GLY A 432 -3.04 -1.85 -10.55
CA GLY A 432 -3.33 -0.50 -10.12
C GLY A 432 -3.93 0.33 -11.25
N ALA A 433 -4.99 1.07 -10.92
CA ALA A 433 -5.70 1.90 -11.88
C ALA A 433 -4.78 2.96 -12.50
N ALA A 434 -3.94 3.58 -11.68
CA ALA A 434 -2.98 4.58 -12.12
C ALA A 434 -1.73 3.97 -12.76
N ARG A 435 -1.28 4.60 -13.86
CA ARG A 435 0.05 4.40 -14.45
C ARG A 435 1.01 5.43 -13.87
N PHE A 436 2.20 4.99 -13.52
CA PHE A 436 3.26 5.84 -13.01
C PHE A 436 4.49 5.81 -13.90
N GLU A 437 5.24 6.90 -13.90
CA GLU A 437 6.57 6.98 -14.50
C GLU A 437 7.61 6.83 -13.38
N ALA A 438 8.39 5.76 -13.41
CA ALA A 438 9.48 5.56 -12.45
C ALA A 438 10.71 6.40 -12.83
N TYR A 439 11.05 6.41 -14.12
CA TYR A 439 12.23 7.10 -14.65
C TYR A 439 11.95 7.71 -16.01
N ARG A 440 12.74 8.76 -16.31
CA ARG A 440 12.80 9.39 -17.63
C ARG A 440 14.23 9.36 -18.14
N TRP A 441 14.39 9.24 -19.46
CA TRP A 441 15.67 9.33 -20.17
C TRP A 441 16.70 8.30 -19.70
N ASN A 442 17.99 8.58 -19.85
CA ASN A 442 19.09 7.66 -19.53
C ASN A 442 19.41 7.63 -18.01
N ALA A 443 18.39 7.59 -17.15
CA ALA A 443 18.57 7.46 -15.71
C ALA A 443 19.38 6.18 -15.39
N GLY A 444 20.40 6.31 -14.53
CA GLY A 444 21.34 5.22 -14.23
C GLY A 444 22.10 4.70 -15.46
N GLY A 445 22.13 5.42 -16.58
CA GLY A 445 22.75 4.96 -17.83
C GLY A 445 21.90 3.96 -18.62
N VAL A 446 20.62 3.77 -18.29
CA VAL A 446 19.74 2.83 -18.99
C VAL A 446 18.99 3.52 -20.13
N GLY A 447 19.22 3.10 -21.37
CA GLY A 447 18.46 3.56 -22.52
C GLY A 447 17.10 2.85 -22.63
N TRP A 448 16.05 3.33 -21.96
CA TRP A 448 14.75 2.64 -21.91
C TRP A 448 14.13 2.35 -23.28
N ALA A 449 14.37 3.19 -24.28
CA ALA A 449 13.86 2.99 -25.65
C ALA A 449 14.52 1.82 -26.39
N SER A 450 15.70 1.36 -25.94
CA SER A 450 16.39 0.22 -26.54
C SER A 450 16.19 -1.07 -25.76
N VAL A 451 15.49 -1.06 -24.62
CA VAL A 451 15.27 -2.27 -23.80
C VAL A 451 14.39 -3.26 -24.56
N ALA A 452 14.82 -4.52 -24.59
CA ALA A 452 14.17 -5.64 -25.27
C ALA A 452 14.23 -6.89 -24.37
N GLY A 453 13.44 -6.88 -23.30
CA GLY A 453 13.42 -7.89 -22.24
C GLY A 453 14.13 -7.45 -20.98
N MET A 454 13.61 -7.83 -19.81
CA MET A 454 14.22 -7.51 -18.51
C MET A 454 13.70 -8.42 -17.40
N PHE A 455 14.50 -8.64 -16.37
CA PHE A 455 14.10 -9.33 -15.15
C PHE A 455 14.88 -8.78 -13.94
N LEU A 456 14.28 -8.89 -12.75
CA LEU A 456 14.85 -8.40 -11.50
C LEU A 456 15.21 -9.59 -10.60
N THR A 457 16.46 -9.65 -10.14
CA THR A 457 16.90 -10.66 -9.17
C THR A 457 18.15 -10.20 -8.43
N GLY A 458 18.31 -10.62 -7.17
CA GLY A 458 19.50 -10.30 -6.36
C GLY A 458 19.82 -8.79 -6.23
N GLY A 459 18.80 -7.92 -6.25
CA GLY A 459 18.98 -6.47 -6.19
C GLY A 459 19.56 -5.83 -7.46
N LYS A 460 19.50 -6.54 -8.59
CA LYS A 460 19.93 -6.05 -9.90
C LYS A 460 18.84 -6.24 -10.94
N LEU A 461 18.56 -5.19 -11.69
CA LEU A 461 17.76 -5.26 -12.90
C LEU A 461 18.68 -5.67 -14.05
N TYR A 462 18.45 -6.86 -14.60
CA TYR A 462 19.08 -7.33 -15.83
C TYR A 462 18.17 -6.97 -17.00
N TYR A 463 18.76 -6.46 -18.07
CA TYR A 463 17.99 -6.06 -19.24
C TYR A 463 18.77 -6.29 -20.53
N GLY A 464 18.05 -6.85 -21.49
CA GLY A 464 18.48 -6.98 -22.87
C GLY A 464 18.26 -5.69 -23.63
N SER A 465 19.00 -5.48 -24.71
CA SER A 465 18.84 -4.30 -25.56
C SER A 465 18.79 -4.68 -27.04
N THR A 466 18.32 -3.76 -27.89
CA THR A 466 18.21 -3.96 -29.35
C THR A 466 19.54 -4.28 -30.03
N ASP A 467 20.68 -3.95 -29.40
CA ASP A 467 22.02 -4.33 -29.83
C ASP A 467 22.42 -5.78 -29.47
N GLY A 468 21.50 -6.54 -28.87
CA GLY A 468 21.69 -7.94 -28.47
C GLY A 468 22.51 -8.12 -27.19
N GLN A 469 22.94 -7.04 -26.52
CA GLN A 469 23.78 -7.13 -25.32
C GLN A 469 22.94 -7.18 -24.04
N LEU A 470 23.40 -7.96 -23.05
CA LEU A 470 22.85 -8.01 -21.70
C LEU A 470 23.61 -7.03 -20.80
N ARG A 471 22.85 -6.20 -20.09
CA ARG A 471 23.37 -5.26 -19.10
C ARG A 471 22.66 -5.45 -17.76
N ASN A 472 23.27 -4.96 -16.69
CA ASN A 472 22.59 -4.83 -15.40
C ASN A 472 22.79 -3.45 -14.79
N VAL A 473 21.88 -3.08 -13.90
CA VAL A 473 21.99 -1.93 -13.00
C VAL A 473 21.46 -2.33 -11.63
N GLY A 474 22.00 -1.75 -10.55
CA GLY A 474 21.46 -1.98 -9.21
C GLY A 474 20.02 -1.48 -9.10
N PHE A 475 19.18 -2.19 -8.34
CA PHE A 475 17.78 -1.86 -8.15
C PHE A 475 17.35 -2.21 -6.73
N SER A 476 16.89 -1.21 -5.97
CA SER A 476 16.47 -1.39 -4.57
C SER A 476 15.36 -0.42 -4.21
N ALA A 477 14.29 -0.89 -3.57
CA ALA A 477 13.14 -0.08 -3.16
C ALA A 477 12.56 0.79 -4.29
N GLY A 478 12.42 0.21 -5.49
CA GLY A 478 11.98 0.93 -6.68
C GLY A 478 12.99 1.95 -7.25
N LYS A 479 14.20 2.04 -6.68
CA LYS A 479 15.28 2.98 -7.02
C LYS A 479 16.40 2.33 -7.83
N LEU A 480 16.88 2.98 -8.89
CA LEU A 480 18.14 2.61 -9.52
C LEU A 480 19.32 2.93 -8.58
N VAL A 481 20.28 2.01 -8.49
CA VAL A 481 21.49 2.15 -7.68
C VAL A 481 22.71 1.97 -8.58
N GLY A 482 23.54 3.01 -8.65
CA GLY A 482 24.74 3.01 -9.50
C GLY A 482 24.45 3.26 -10.98
N ARG A 483 25.30 2.69 -11.85
CA ARG A 483 25.22 2.83 -13.31
C ARG A 483 25.12 1.48 -13.99
N SER A 484 24.50 1.46 -15.16
CA SER A 484 24.43 0.30 -16.04
C SER A 484 25.83 -0.20 -16.42
N ALA A 485 25.99 -1.51 -16.42
CA ALA A 485 27.21 -2.22 -16.79
C ALA A 485 26.92 -3.39 -17.73
N LEU A 486 27.83 -3.64 -18.68
CA LEU A 486 27.78 -4.80 -19.57
C LEU A 486 28.00 -6.09 -18.77
N VAL A 487 27.18 -7.10 -19.03
CA VAL A 487 27.29 -8.43 -18.41
C VAL A 487 27.74 -9.46 -19.44
N SER A 488 27.04 -9.51 -20.56
CA SER A 488 27.30 -10.45 -21.65
C SER A 488 26.99 -9.77 -22.98
N GLY A 489 27.76 -10.11 -24.01
CA GLY A 489 27.62 -9.59 -25.36
C GLY A 489 28.13 -10.61 -26.38
N SER A 490 27.99 -10.30 -27.66
CA SER A 490 28.21 -11.19 -28.82
C SER A 490 29.60 -11.87 -28.95
N GLY A 491 30.54 -11.59 -28.04
CA GLY A 491 31.85 -12.24 -27.95
C GLY A 491 31.94 -13.40 -26.94
N VAL A 492 30.94 -13.62 -26.08
CA VAL A 492 30.93 -14.70 -25.07
C VAL A 492 29.66 -15.53 -25.27
N ALA A 493 29.80 -16.54 -26.14
CA ALA A 493 28.72 -17.35 -26.69
C ALA A 493 27.68 -16.52 -27.49
N LYS A 494 27.16 -17.08 -28.58
CA LYS A 494 26.37 -16.36 -29.61
C LYS A 494 24.94 -16.03 -29.14
N HIS A 495 24.76 -15.46 -27.94
CA HIS A 495 23.44 -15.14 -27.38
C HIS A 495 23.07 -13.69 -27.66
N SER A 496 21.98 -13.51 -28.39
CA SER A 496 21.35 -12.20 -28.54
C SER A 496 20.29 -12.03 -27.47
N TRP A 497 20.49 -11.07 -26.57
CA TRP A 497 19.57 -10.79 -25.47
C TRP A 497 18.45 -9.81 -25.87
N ASN A 498 18.12 -9.71 -27.15
CA ASN A 498 17.08 -8.79 -27.66
C ASN A 498 15.68 -9.43 -27.71
N SER A 499 15.35 -10.23 -26.70
CA SER A 499 14.12 -11.03 -26.63
C SER A 499 13.03 -10.30 -25.84
N ARG A 500 12.01 -9.78 -26.56
CA ARG A 500 10.79 -9.30 -25.91
C ARG A 500 10.14 -10.48 -25.18
N GLY A 501 9.70 -10.24 -23.95
CA GLY A 501 9.18 -11.34 -23.12
C GLY A 501 10.25 -12.20 -22.45
N MET A 502 11.52 -11.82 -22.43
CA MET A 502 12.51 -12.49 -21.58
C MET A 502 12.06 -12.50 -20.10
N PHE A 503 12.12 -13.66 -19.42
CA PHE A 503 11.81 -13.80 -18.01
C PHE A 503 12.73 -14.80 -17.30
N LEU A 504 12.89 -14.64 -15.99
CA LEU A 504 13.66 -15.54 -15.13
C LEU A 504 12.74 -16.63 -14.55
N ASP A 505 13.22 -17.86 -14.46
CA ASP A 505 12.55 -18.92 -13.71
C ASP A 505 12.35 -18.49 -12.25
N SER A 506 11.14 -18.68 -11.72
CA SER A 506 10.85 -18.36 -10.32
C SER A 506 11.44 -19.36 -9.33
N GLY A 507 11.79 -20.57 -9.79
CA GLY A 507 12.39 -21.64 -8.98
C GLY A 507 11.40 -22.36 -8.06
N VAL A 508 10.10 -22.37 -8.41
CA VAL A 508 8.99 -22.97 -7.65
C VAL A 508 8.08 -23.78 -8.55
#